data_AF-A0A9D8DAV1-F1
#
_entry.id   AF-A0A9D8DAV1-F1
#
_cell.length_a   1.000
_cell.length_b   1.000
_cell.length_c   1.000
_cell.angle_alpha   90.00
_cell.angle_beta   90.00
_cell.angle_gamma   90.00
#
_symmetry.space_group_name_H-M   'P 1'
#
loop_
_entity.id
_entity.type
_entity.pdbx_description
1 polymer ?
#
loop_
_entity_poly.entity_id
_entity_poly.type
_entity_poly.pdbx_seq_one_letter_code
_entity_poly.pdbx_strand_id
1 'polypeptide(L)'
;MPKSQDPANPYPDDCGTADGSGPRQLCDDLDLTEPTTAALAALLNGTEKLPTAKQKRKRKRCVAKNKRARRHGGKRRRCASLENLGLREGDDIIVDSFAQAPMVGFTAQAPQVHRAPSVDATLFFAAGQPLHPDGVAFQVPPIYGGLHAAKLLLSPSFDVQSQGYAVHVWTNSAYDETFPGYEDILELGADGIMTTSPRNLDAYLCQAGVPHPDGSSRCATKKKKRK
;
A
#
# COMPACT_ATOMS: atom_id res chain seq x y z
N MET A 1 -7.02 -18.14 -31.60
CA MET A 1 -6.55 -16.80 -31.19
C MET A 1 -7.62 -16.22 -30.29
N PRO A 2 -7.40 -16.12 -28.97
CA PRO A 2 -8.37 -15.43 -28.12
C PRO A 2 -8.38 -13.95 -28.51
N LYS A 3 -9.59 -13.41 -28.63
CA LYS A 3 -9.89 -12.09 -29.17
C LYS A 3 -9.88 -11.04 -28.06
N SER A 4 -9.26 -9.91 -28.38
CA SER A 4 -9.50 -8.57 -27.85
C SER A 4 -9.40 -8.40 -26.34
N GLN A 5 -8.16 -8.12 -25.90
CA GLN A 5 -7.87 -7.37 -24.67
C GLN A 5 -8.65 -6.04 -24.71
N ASP A 6 -9.18 -5.63 -23.56
CA ASP A 6 -9.57 -4.25 -23.34
C ASP A 6 -8.38 -3.34 -23.73
N PRO A 7 -8.52 -2.38 -24.66
CA PRO A 7 -7.42 -1.47 -25.00
C PRO A 7 -6.95 -0.62 -23.79
N ALA A 8 -7.73 -0.56 -22.70
CA ALA A 8 -7.37 0.05 -21.43
C ALA A 8 -6.68 -0.92 -20.45
N ASN A 9 -6.51 -2.20 -20.75
CA ASN A 9 -5.75 -3.13 -19.91
C ASN A 9 -4.78 -3.94 -20.77
N PRO A 10 -3.49 -3.54 -20.87
CA PRO A 10 -2.51 -4.29 -21.67
C PRO A 10 -2.14 -5.64 -21.05
N TYR A 11 -2.66 -5.95 -19.85
CA TYR A 11 -2.34 -7.14 -19.08
C TYR A 11 -3.44 -8.20 -19.24
N PRO A 12 -3.09 -9.50 -19.21
CA PRO A 12 -4.07 -10.57 -19.30
C PRO A 12 -5.13 -10.46 -18.20
N ASP A 13 -6.41 -10.46 -18.58
CA ASP A 13 -7.56 -10.42 -17.66
C ASP A 13 -7.72 -11.73 -16.87
N ASP A 14 -6.99 -12.78 -17.25
CA ASP A 14 -7.19 -14.12 -16.76
C ASP A 14 -6.19 -14.51 -15.68
N CYS A 15 -6.67 -14.44 -14.43
CA CYS A 15 -6.20 -15.24 -13.29
C CYS A 15 -6.36 -16.78 -13.51
N GLY A 16 -6.23 -17.27 -14.74
CA GLY A 16 -6.41 -18.68 -15.11
C GLY A 16 -7.05 -18.84 -16.49
N THR A 17 -6.49 -19.75 -17.28
CA THR A 17 -6.97 -20.12 -18.62
C THR A 17 -8.49 -20.33 -18.66
N ALA A 18 -9.11 -19.97 -19.78
CA ALA A 18 -10.55 -20.14 -20.06
C ALA A 18 -11.11 -21.58 -19.88
N ASP A 19 -10.25 -22.57 -19.63
CA ASP A 19 -10.58 -23.97 -19.39
C ASP A 19 -10.45 -24.44 -17.93
N GLY A 20 -10.02 -23.57 -17.01
CA GLY A 20 -9.94 -23.87 -15.58
C GLY A 20 -8.89 -24.90 -15.19
N SER A 21 -7.90 -25.19 -16.04
CA SER A 21 -6.89 -26.23 -15.81
C SER A 21 -5.57 -25.74 -15.20
N GLY A 22 -5.37 -24.43 -15.03
CA GLY A 22 -4.19 -23.85 -14.38
C GLY A 22 -4.29 -23.73 -12.85
N PRO A 23 -3.16 -23.73 -12.11
CA PRO A 23 -3.17 -23.58 -10.65
C PRO A 23 -3.74 -22.21 -10.24
N ARG A 24 -4.88 -22.22 -9.54
CA ARG A 24 -5.65 -21.06 -9.04
C ARG A 24 -4.95 -20.21 -7.96
N GLN A 25 -3.62 -20.21 -7.89
CA GLN A 25 -2.95 -20.02 -6.61
C GLN A 25 -2.49 -18.58 -6.30
N LEU A 26 -2.81 -17.58 -7.14
CA LEU A 26 -2.34 -16.20 -6.93
C LEU A 26 -3.41 -15.12 -6.75
N CYS A 27 -4.70 -15.43 -6.89
CA CYS A 27 -5.78 -14.43 -6.82
C CYS A 27 -6.61 -14.50 -5.52
N ASP A 28 -6.30 -15.46 -4.65
CA ASP A 28 -6.88 -15.55 -3.31
C ASP A 28 -5.99 -14.80 -2.32
N ASP A 29 -6.32 -13.56 -1.96
CA ASP A 29 -6.30 -13.14 -0.54
C ASP A 29 -6.87 -11.75 -0.25
N LEU A 30 -7.05 -10.86 -1.25
CA LEU A 30 -7.81 -9.62 -1.06
C LEU A 30 -8.47 -9.23 -2.39
N ASP A 31 -9.44 -10.02 -2.83
CA ASP A 31 -10.23 -9.68 -4.00
C ASP A 31 -11.02 -8.39 -3.69
N LEU A 32 -10.45 -7.27 -4.14
CA LEU A 32 -11.18 -6.04 -4.34
C LEU A 32 -12.16 -6.32 -5.50
N THR A 33 -13.24 -7.04 -5.17
CA THR A 33 -14.36 -7.22 -6.10
C THR A 33 -14.82 -5.83 -6.56
N GLU A 34 -15.35 -5.72 -7.77
CA GLU A 34 -15.92 -4.46 -8.30
C GLU A 34 -16.72 -3.65 -7.25
N PRO A 35 -17.61 -4.27 -6.42
CA PRO A 35 -18.29 -3.57 -5.34
C PRO A 35 -17.37 -2.96 -4.27
N THR A 36 -16.29 -3.66 -3.88
CA THR A 36 -15.32 -3.18 -2.88
C THR A 36 -14.49 -2.04 -3.44
N THR A 37 -14.05 -2.17 -4.70
CA THR A 37 -13.31 -1.13 -5.43
C THR A 37 -14.14 0.14 -5.57
N ALA A 38 -15.41 -0.01 -5.97
CA ALA A 38 -16.33 1.12 -6.10
C ALA A 38 -16.65 1.77 -4.75
N ALA A 39 -16.85 0.97 -3.70
CA ALA A 39 -17.08 1.49 -2.35
C ALA A 39 -15.87 2.27 -1.82
N LEU A 40 -14.65 1.76 -2.05
CA LEU A 40 -13.41 2.46 -1.70
C LEU A 40 -13.28 3.77 -2.49
N ALA A 41 -13.47 3.73 -3.81
CA ALA A 41 -13.42 4.93 -4.65
C ALA A 41 -14.45 5.98 -4.18
N ALA A 42 -15.68 5.57 -3.87
CA ALA A 42 -16.71 6.48 -3.37
C ALA A 42 -16.37 7.11 -2.00
N LEU A 43 -15.76 6.33 -1.10
CA LEU A 43 -15.29 6.78 0.21
C LEU A 43 -14.19 7.84 0.09
N LEU A 44 -13.24 7.62 -0.82
CA LEU A 44 -12.07 8.46 -1.02
C LEU A 44 -12.43 9.73 -1.83
N ASN A 45 -13.29 9.62 -2.85
CA ASN A 45 -13.81 10.76 -3.62
C ASN A 45 -14.76 11.66 -2.82
N GLY A 46 -15.22 11.22 -1.65
CA GLY A 46 -16.22 11.95 -0.87
C GLY A 46 -17.59 12.03 -1.54
N THR A 47 -17.89 11.13 -2.49
CA THR A 47 -19.19 11.07 -3.18
C THR A 47 -20.26 10.38 -2.34
N GLU A 48 -19.87 9.62 -1.30
CA GLU A 48 -20.80 9.30 -0.22
C GLU A 48 -21.21 10.59 0.52
N LYS A 49 -22.48 10.73 0.89
CA LYS A 49 -22.94 11.90 1.66
C LYS A 49 -22.20 11.97 3.00
N LEU A 50 -21.52 13.09 3.26
CA LEU A 50 -20.96 13.43 4.57
C LEU A 50 -21.99 13.10 5.67
N PRO A 51 -21.59 12.39 6.75
CA PRO A 51 -22.53 12.02 7.79
C PRO A 51 -23.18 13.27 8.37
N THR A 52 -24.51 13.30 8.34
CA THR A 52 -25.33 14.36 8.92
C THR A 52 -24.93 14.65 10.37
N ALA A 53 -25.20 15.86 10.86
CA ALA A 53 -24.97 16.22 12.27
C ALA A 53 -25.60 15.20 13.24
N LYS A 54 -26.72 14.60 12.85
CA LYS A 54 -27.42 13.53 13.59
C LYS A 54 -26.59 12.25 13.65
N GLN A 55 -25.99 11.82 12.53
CA GLN A 55 -25.09 10.65 12.48
C GLN A 55 -23.80 10.89 13.29
N LYS A 56 -23.18 12.08 13.16
CA LYS A 56 -22.00 12.48 13.97
C LYS A 56 -22.29 12.44 15.48
N ARG A 57 -23.46 12.96 15.92
CA ARG A 57 -23.89 12.93 17.33
C ARG A 57 -24.17 11.52 17.84
N LYS A 58 -24.77 10.66 17.02
CA LYS A 58 -25.06 9.24 17.35
C LYS A 58 -23.75 8.45 17.53
N ARG A 59 -22.73 8.70 16.70
CA ARG A 59 -21.38 8.12 16.86
C ARG A 59 -20.69 8.59 18.13
N LYS A 60 -20.62 9.90 18.39
CA LYS A 60 -20.00 10.43 19.64
C LYS A 60 -20.60 9.76 20.88
N ARG A 61 -21.94 9.57 20.89
CA ARG A 61 -22.64 8.84 21.96
C ARG A 61 -22.26 7.34 22.01
N CYS A 62 -22.12 6.68 20.86
CA CYS A 62 -21.71 5.27 20.78
C CYS A 62 -20.27 5.05 21.28
N VAL A 63 -19.33 5.88 20.83
CA VAL A 63 -17.91 5.84 21.24
C VAL A 63 -17.78 6.14 22.74
N ALA A 64 -18.47 7.15 23.26
CA ALA A 64 -18.49 7.45 24.69
C ALA A 64 -19.06 6.28 25.52
N LYS A 65 -20.12 5.63 25.03
CA LYS A 65 -20.70 4.44 25.67
C LYS A 65 -19.73 3.26 25.66
N ASN A 66 -19.01 3.02 24.56
CA ASN A 66 -17.99 1.96 24.50
C ASN A 66 -16.79 2.26 25.43
N LYS A 67 -16.37 3.52 25.54
CA LYS A 67 -15.31 3.96 26.47
C LYS A 67 -15.71 3.72 27.92
N ARG A 68 -16.98 3.97 28.27
CA ARG A 68 -17.54 3.69 29.60
C ARG A 68 -17.73 2.19 29.84
N ALA A 69 -18.20 1.43 28.85
CA ALA A 69 -18.33 -0.02 28.93
C ALA A 69 -16.97 -0.71 29.17
N ARG A 70 -15.89 -0.23 28.54
CA ARG A 70 -14.52 -0.72 28.77
C ARG A 70 -14.05 -0.54 30.21
N ARG A 71 -14.53 0.49 30.93
CA ARG A 71 -14.18 0.75 32.33
C ARG A 71 -14.97 -0.10 33.34
N HIS A 72 -16.11 -0.65 32.93
CA HIS A 72 -17.04 -1.35 33.83
C HIS A 72 -17.38 -2.76 33.35
N GLY A 73 -16.54 -3.40 32.54
CA GLY A 73 -16.76 -4.79 32.07
C GLY A 73 -17.99 -4.99 31.18
N GLY A 74 -18.54 -3.92 30.57
CA GLY A 74 -19.75 -3.98 29.76
C GLY A 74 -19.50 -4.41 28.30
N LYS A 75 -20.52 -5.01 27.67
CA LYS A 75 -20.50 -5.39 26.25
C LYS A 75 -20.34 -4.16 25.33
N ARG A 76 -19.34 -4.20 24.44
CA ARG A 76 -19.14 -3.17 23.40
C ARG A 76 -20.18 -3.32 22.30
N ARG A 77 -20.63 -2.20 21.75
CA ARG A 77 -21.46 -2.18 20.53
C ARG A 77 -20.60 -1.87 19.31
N ARG A 78 -20.90 -2.49 18.17
CA ARG A 78 -20.34 -2.06 16.87
C ARG A 78 -20.91 -0.67 16.54
N CYS A 79 -20.05 0.34 16.48
CA CYS A 79 -20.42 1.63 15.94
C CYS A 79 -20.12 1.56 14.43
N ALA A 80 -21.10 1.88 13.57
CA ALA A 80 -20.88 1.89 12.12
C ALA A 80 -19.71 2.83 11.75
N SER A 81 -18.77 2.33 10.94
CA SER A 81 -17.74 3.14 10.31
C SER A 81 -18.37 3.78 9.07
N LEU A 82 -18.58 5.09 9.12
CA LEU A 82 -19.08 5.90 8.01
C LEU A 82 -18.30 7.21 8.05
N GLU A 83 -17.02 7.15 7.68
CA GLU A 83 -16.19 8.33 7.51
C GLU A 83 -15.77 8.40 6.04
N ASN A 84 -16.43 9.27 5.28
CA ASN A 84 -15.91 9.77 4.02
C ASN A 84 -14.62 10.50 4.33
N LEU A 85 -13.52 9.99 3.81
CA LEU A 85 -12.22 10.58 4.03
C LEU A 85 -12.10 11.88 3.22
N GLY A 86 -12.87 12.01 2.13
CA GLY A 86 -12.98 13.25 1.36
C GLY A 86 -11.61 13.73 0.89
N LEU A 87 -10.85 12.80 0.30
CA LEU A 87 -9.47 13.03 -0.05
C LEU A 87 -9.36 13.93 -1.28
N ARG A 88 -8.39 14.83 -1.23
CA ARG A 88 -7.97 15.70 -2.32
C ARG A 88 -6.78 15.07 -3.04
N GLU A 89 -6.54 15.53 -4.25
CA GLU A 89 -5.29 15.28 -4.97
C GLU A 89 -4.10 15.72 -4.09
N GLY A 90 -3.13 14.82 -3.88
CA GLY A 90 -1.98 15.06 -3.01
C GLY A 90 -2.20 14.78 -1.52
N ASP A 91 -3.31 14.17 -1.10
CA ASP A 91 -3.42 13.64 0.27
C ASP A 91 -2.56 12.35 0.44
N ASP A 92 -2.10 12.08 1.66
CA ASP A 92 -1.09 11.05 2.05
C ASP A 92 -1.56 9.58 1.89
N ILE A 93 -2.27 9.23 0.82
CA ILE A 93 -2.80 7.88 0.58
C ILE A 93 -2.40 7.40 -0.81
N ILE A 94 -1.71 6.27 -0.84
CA ILE A 94 -1.44 5.48 -2.04
C ILE A 94 -2.29 4.22 -1.96
N VAL A 95 -3.13 3.99 -2.97
CA VAL A 95 -3.89 2.74 -3.11
C VAL A 95 -3.05 1.73 -3.87
N ASP A 96 -3.02 0.50 -3.37
CA ASP A 96 -2.24 -0.59 -3.92
C ASP A 96 -3.08 -1.88 -4.01
N SER A 97 -2.73 -2.74 -4.97
CA SER A 97 -3.32 -4.06 -5.16
C SER A 97 -2.33 -4.96 -5.90
N PHE A 98 -2.27 -6.23 -5.51
CA PHE A 98 -1.56 -7.24 -6.30
C PHE A 98 -2.15 -7.38 -7.71
N ALA A 99 -3.47 -7.24 -7.84
CA ALA A 99 -4.20 -7.48 -9.07
C ALA A 99 -4.41 -6.21 -9.88
N GLN A 100 -4.34 -6.36 -11.19
CA GLN A 100 -4.42 -5.24 -12.13
C GLN A 100 -5.84 -4.74 -12.37
N ALA A 101 -6.81 -5.64 -12.56
CA ALA A 101 -8.20 -5.27 -12.88
C ALA A 101 -8.84 -4.33 -11.83
N PRO A 102 -8.71 -4.58 -10.51
CA PRO A 102 -9.19 -3.64 -9.51
C PRO A 102 -8.53 -2.26 -9.59
N MET A 103 -7.26 -2.17 -9.98
CA MET A 103 -6.56 -0.90 -10.15
C MET A 103 -7.09 -0.10 -11.34
N VAL A 104 -7.42 -0.77 -12.45
CA VAL A 104 -8.08 -0.12 -13.61
C VAL A 104 -9.44 0.45 -13.19
N GLY A 105 -10.28 -0.38 -12.56
CA GLY A 105 -11.60 0.04 -12.08
C GLY A 105 -11.54 1.17 -11.04
N PHE A 106 -10.57 1.11 -10.12
CA PHE A 106 -10.33 2.16 -9.13
C PHE A 106 -9.90 3.48 -9.78
N THR A 107 -9.04 3.43 -10.80
CA THR A 107 -8.54 4.62 -11.51
C THR A 107 -9.64 5.34 -12.27
N ALA A 108 -10.53 4.60 -12.93
CA ALA A 108 -11.67 5.19 -13.62
C ALA A 108 -12.61 5.95 -12.66
N GLN A 109 -12.73 5.48 -11.41
CA GLN A 109 -13.63 6.06 -10.44
C GLN A 109 -12.99 7.18 -9.60
N ALA A 110 -11.73 7.02 -9.19
CA ALA A 110 -11.01 7.95 -8.31
C ALA A 110 -9.63 8.33 -8.91
N PRO A 111 -9.58 8.99 -10.08
CA PRO A 111 -8.32 9.25 -10.79
C PRO A 111 -7.35 10.13 -10.00
N GLN A 112 -7.84 11.00 -9.13
CA GLN A 112 -7.03 11.94 -8.35
C GLN A 112 -6.33 11.33 -7.13
N VAL A 113 -6.66 10.08 -6.76
CA VAL A 113 -6.01 9.39 -5.65
C VAL A 113 -4.70 8.77 -6.13
N HIS A 114 -3.62 8.94 -5.38
CA HIS A 114 -2.34 8.32 -5.71
C HIS A 114 -2.44 6.79 -5.63
N ARG A 115 -1.65 6.11 -6.46
CA ARG A 115 -1.68 4.66 -6.56
C ARG A 115 -0.29 4.08 -6.81
N ALA A 116 -0.14 2.82 -6.46
CA ALA A 116 0.96 1.99 -6.90
C ALA A 116 0.55 1.18 -8.13
N PRO A 117 1.47 0.87 -9.05
CA PRO A 117 1.25 -0.18 -10.04
C PRO A 117 0.97 -1.51 -9.35
N SER A 118 0.16 -2.36 -9.97
CA SER A 118 0.05 -3.74 -9.50
C SER A 118 1.38 -4.47 -9.59
N VAL A 119 1.53 -5.56 -8.84
CA VAL A 119 2.76 -6.35 -8.88
C VAL A 119 2.97 -6.96 -10.27
N ASP A 120 1.90 -7.41 -10.92
CA ASP A 120 1.96 -7.89 -12.31
C ASP A 120 2.40 -6.79 -13.26
N ALA A 121 1.81 -5.59 -13.17
CA ALA A 121 2.20 -4.45 -13.99
C ALA A 121 3.67 -4.07 -13.79
N THR A 122 4.21 -4.23 -12.58
CA THR A 122 5.63 -3.99 -12.29
C THR A 122 6.54 -4.95 -13.06
N LEU A 123 6.19 -6.23 -13.15
CA LEU A 123 6.94 -7.21 -13.92
C LEU A 123 6.94 -6.91 -15.43
N PHE A 124 5.77 -6.54 -15.97
CA PHE A 124 5.66 -6.16 -17.37
C PHE A 124 6.33 -4.82 -17.69
N PHE A 125 6.32 -3.88 -16.75
CA PHE A 125 7.05 -2.62 -16.86
C PHE A 125 8.55 -2.87 -16.98
N ALA A 126 9.09 -3.78 -16.17
CA ALA A 126 10.47 -4.22 -16.30
C ALA A 126 10.79 -4.88 -17.66
N ALA A 127 9.78 -5.43 -18.35
CA ALA A 127 9.88 -5.95 -19.71
C ALA A 127 9.65 -4.89 -20.81
N GLY A 128 9.55 -3.60 -20.45
CA GLY A 128 9.42 -2.47 -21.38
C GLY A 128 7.99 -2.12 -21.77
N GLN A 129 6.97 -2.70 -21.11
CA GLN A 129 5.59 -2.25 -21.29
C GLN A 129 5.35 -0.95 -20.52
N PRO A 130 4.52 -0.02 -21.03
CA PRO A 130 4.15 1.16 -20.24
C PRO A 130 3.32 0.75 -19.02
N LEU A 131 3.44 1.52 -17.94
CA LEU A 131 2.53 1.39 -16.81
C LEU A 131 1.13 1.85 -17.20
N HIS A 132 0.12 1.06 -16.86
CA HIS A 132 -1.26 1.46 -16.95
C HIS A 132 -2.10 0.75 -15.88
N PRO A 133 -2.83 1.42 -14.98
CA PRO A 133 -2.76 2.86 -14.75
C PRO A 133 -1.38 3.25 -14.22
N ASP A 134 -1.01 4.51 -14.44
CA ASP A 134 0.24 5.06 -13.91
C ASP A 134 0.19 5.19 -12.37
N GLY A 135 1.35 5.24 -11.72
CA GLY A 135 1.48 5.29 -10.28
C GLY A 135 2.48 6.34 -9.80
N VAL A 136 2.62 6.47 -8.48
CA VAL A 136 3.62 7.37 -7.87
C VAL A 136 4.71 6.62 -7.11
N ALA A 137 4.45 5.36 -6.75
CA ALA A 137 5.39 4.52 -6.04
C ALA A 137 5.21 3.07 -6.47
N PHE A 138 6.31 2.39 -6.80
CA PHE A 138 6.32 0.94 -6.82
C PHE A 138 6.27 0.44 -5.39
N GLN A 139 5.40 -0.53 -5.14
CA GLN A 139 5.44 -1.30 -3.91
C GLN A 139 5.80 -2.72 -4.35
N VAL A 140 6.92 -3.27 -3.84
CA VAL A 140 7.40 -4.62 -4.19
C VAL A 140 8.03 -5.33 -3.01
N PRO A 141 8.17 -6.67 -3.00
CA PRO A 141 9.05 -7.33 -2.06
C PRO A 141 10.51 -7.29 -2.53
N PRO A 142 11.48 -7.68 -1.69
CA PRO A 142 12.84 -7.94 -2.15
C PRO A 142 12.90 -8.95 -3.31
N ILE A 143 12.10 -10.03 -3.21
CA ILE A 143 12.00 -11.08 -4.23
C ILE A 143 10.52 -11.39 -4.51
N TYR A 144 10.14 -11.39 -5.79
CA TYR A 144 8.80 -11.78 -6.27
C TYR A 144 8.92 -12.69 -7.50
N GLY A 145 8.20 -13.81 -7.52
CA GLY A 145 8.21 -14.73 -8.68
C GLY A 145 9.62 -15.23 -9.09
N GLY A 146 10.57 -15.29 -8.14
CA GLY A 146 11.97 -15.65 -8.40
C GLY A 146 12.85 -14.50 -8.92
N LEU A 147 12.29 -13.30 -9.10
CA LEU A 147 13.01 -12.09 -9.51
C LEU A 147 13.35 -11.22 -8.30
N HIS A 148 14.55 -10.64 -8.29
CA HIS A 148 14.93 -9.62 -7.31
C HIS A 148 14.26 -8.28 -7.64
N ALA A 149 12.94 -8.17 -7.41
CA ALA A 149 12.10 -7.06 -7.86
C ALA A 149 12.61 -5.69 -7.37
N ALA A 150 12.84 -5.52 -6.06
CA ALA A 150 13.37 -4.27 -5.51
C ALA A 150 14.72 -3.89 -6.12
N LYS A 151 15.65 -4.85 -6.22
CA LYS A 151 16.99 -4.63 -6.80
C LYS A 151 16.91 -4.25 -8.28
N LEU A 152 15.99 -4.84 -9.04
CA LEU A 152 15.80 -4.54 -10.45
C LEU A 152 15.36 -3.08 -10.62
N LEU A 153 14.32 -2.66 -9.89
CA LEU A 153 13.76 -1.31 -9.97
C LEU A 153 14.75 -0.22 -9.55
N LEU A 154 15.56 -0.52 -8.52
CA LEU A 154 16.57 0.38 -7.95
C LEU A 154 17.95 0.24 -8.62
N SER A 155 18.11 -0.64 -9.62
CA SER A 155 19.38 -0.79 -10.31
C SER A 155 19.69 0.44 -11.18
N PRO A 156 20.96 0.83 -11.36
CA PRO A 156 21.32 1.96 -12.22
C PRO A 156 20.86 1.82 -13.68
N SER A 157 20.63 0.60 -14.14
CA SER A 157 20.17 0.32 -15.51
C SER A 157 18.68 0.55 -15.72
N PHE A 158 17.90 0.63 -14.63
CA PHE A 158 16.45 0.78 -14.69
C PHE A 158 16.01 2.07 -14.00
N ASP A 159 16.52 2.33 -12.79
CA ASP A 159 16.46 3.59 -12.05
C ASP A 159 15.10 4.28 -12.17
N VAL A 160 14.06 3.65 -11.62
CA VAL A 160 12.71 4.23 -11.65
C VAL A 160 12.62 5.53 -10.86
N GLN A 161 13.54 5.77 -9.93
CA GLN A 161 13.61 7.00 -9.15
C GLN A 161 13.96 8.19 -10.05
N SER A 162 14.88 8.02 -11.00
CA SER A 162 15.16 9.05 -12.03
C SER A 162 13.96 9.34 -12.94
N GLN A 163 13.02 8.40 -13.04
CA GLN A 163 11.78 8.52 -13.81
C GLN A 163 10.64 9.15 -12.99
N GLY A 164 10.86 9.48 -11.72
CA GLY A 164 9.90 10.15 -10.84
C GLY A 164 9.06 9.23 -9.97
N TYR A 165 9.38 7.93 -9.91
CA TYR A 165 8.68 6.97 -9.04
C TYR A 165 9.44 6.72 -7.74
N ALA A 166 8.74 6.68 -6.61
CA ALA A 166 9.29 6.13 -5.38
C ALA A 166 9.30 4.59 -5.41
N VAL A 167 10.13 3.96 -4.59
CA VAL A 167 10.15 2.51 -4.38
C VAL A 167 9.98 2.20 -2.90
N HIS A 168 8.85 1.60 -2.54
CA HIS A 168 8.59 1.06 -1.21
C HIS A 168 8.75 -0.45 -1.22
N VAL A 169 9.52 -0.99 -0.27
CA VAL A 169 9.80 -2.42 -0.19
C VAL A 169 9.04 -3.02 0.99
N TRP A 170 8.14 -3.98 0.75
CA TRP A 170 7.54 -4.74 1.84
C TRP A 170 8.33 -6.00 2.16
N THR A 171 8.49 -6.26 3.45
CA THR A 171 9.16 -7.46 3.92
C THR A 171 8.31 -8.70 3.60
N ASN A 172 8.93 -9.76 3.09
CA ASN A 172 8.24 -11.02 2.80
C ASN A 172 8.97 -12.28 3.28
N SER A 173 10.07 -12.11 4.02
CA SER A 173 10.79 -13.19 4.68
C SER A 173 11.13 -12.86 6.14
N ALA A 174 11.43 -13.89 6.93
CA ALA A 174 11.92 -13.70 8.29
C ALA A 174 13.29 -12.99 8.33
N TYR A 175 14.09 -13.11 7.26
CA TYR A 175 15.38 -12.43 7.13
C TYR A 175 15.20 -10.92 6.95
N ASP A 176 14.22 -10.50 6.16
CA ASP A 176 13.96 -9.08 5.87
C ASP A 176 13.57 -8.29 7.14
N GLU A 177 13.10 -8.98 8.19
CA GLU A 177 12.72 -8.41 9.48
C GLU A 177 13.87 -8.37 10.51
N THR A 178 15.11 -8.57 10.03
CA THR A 178 16.34 -8.48 10.82
C THR A 178 17.12 -7.21 10.49
N PHE A 179 18.10 -6.86 11.33
CA PHE A 179 18.95 -5.69 11.09
C PHE A 179 19.73 -5.80 9.77
N PRO A 180 20.37 -6.94 9.44
CA PRO A 180 20.96 -7.14 8.12
C PRO A 180 19.94 -7.05 6.98
N GLY A 181 18.73 -7.60 7.15
CA GLY A 181 17.69 -7.50 6.13
C GLY A 181 17.24 -6.06 5.85
N TYR A 182 17.06 -5.24 6.90
CA TYR A 182 16.77 -3.82 6.72
C TYR A 182 17.95 -3.05 6.12
N GLU A 183 19.18 -3.43 6.46
CA GLU A 183 20.40 -2.85 5.88
C GLU A 183 20.47 -3.10 4.39
N ASP A 184 20.30 -4.35 3.95
CA ASP A 184 20.25 -4.72 2.53
C ASP A 184 19.19 -3.90 1.77
N ILE A 185 17.99 -3.76 2.33
CA ILE A 185 16.90 -2.98 1.70
C ILE A 185 17.24 -1.49 1.64
N LEU A 186 17.86 -0.94 2.68
CA LEU A 186 18.25 0.47 2.74
C LEU A 186 19.42 0.77 1.79
N GLU A 187 20.41 -0.13 1.69
CA GLU A 187 21.55 -0.02 0.78
C GLU A 187 21.14 -0.06 -0.69
N LEU A 188 20.04 -0.73 -1.03
CA LEU A 188 19.45 -0.65 -2.37
C LEU A 188 18.94 0.75 -2.73
N GLY A 189 18.70 1.63 -1.74
CA GLY A 189 18.16 2.97 -1.95
C GLY A 189 16.63 3.05 -1.93
N ALA A 190 15.95 2.11 -1.26
CA ALA A 190 14.50 2.14 -1.11
C ALA A 190 14.02 3.41 -0.38
N ASP A 191 12.94 4.03 -0.88
CA ASP A 191 12.33 5.23 -0.28
C ASP A 191 11.49 4.91 0.97
N GLY A 192 11.00 3.68 1.07
CA GLY A 192 10.19 3.21 2.18
C GLY A 192 10.34 1.72 2.44
N ILE A 193 10.20 1.32 3.70
CA ILE A 193 10.18 -0.09 4.12
C ILE A 193 8.86 -0.38 4.82
N MET A 194 8.07 -1.28 4.24
CA MET A 194 6.79 -1.74 4.79
C MET A 194 7.02 -3.03 5.59
N THR A 195 7.30 -2.84 6.88
CA THR A 195 7.66 -3.91 7.82
C THR A 195 6.47 -4.35 8.67
N THR A 196 6.41 -5.64 9.01
CA THR A 196 5.51 -6.17 10.05
C THR A 196 6.03 -5.92 11.47
N SER A 197 7.31 -5.56 11.59
CA SER A 197 8.04 -5.31 12.84
C SER A 197 8.51 -3.86 12.95
N PRO A 198 7.60 -2.86 13.00
CA PRO A 198 7.95 -1.43 12.98
C PRO A 198 8.88 -1.00 14.13
N ARG A 199 8.84 -1.69 15.27
CA ARG A 199 9.78 -1.44 16.38
C ARG A 199 11.21 -1.87 16.06
N ASN A 200 11.39 -2.95 15.31
CA ASN A 200 12.72 -3.44 14.93
C ASN A 200 13.32 -2.50 13.88
N LEU A 201 12.52 -2.11 12.87
CA LEU A 201 12.95 -1.12 11.88
C LEU A 201 13.31 0.21 12.55
N ASP A 202 12.50 0.74 13.47
CA ASP A 202 12.82 1.98 14.18
C ASP A 202 14.14 1.88 14.97
N ALA A 203 14.37 0.74 15.65
CA ALA A 203 15.62 0.49 16.35
C ALA A 203 16.83 0.42 15.41
N TYR A 204 16.68 -0.26 14.27
CA TYR A 204 17.72 -0.32 13.23
C TYR A 204 18.01 1.07 12.65
N LEU A 205 16.99 1.82 12.20
CA LEU A 205 17.16 3.15 11.62
C LEU A 205 17.80 4.13 12.61
N CYS A 206 17.47 4.02 13.90
CA CYS A 206 18.16 4.77 14.95
C CYS A 206 19.64 4.36 15.06
N GLN A 207 19.95 3.06 15.11
CA GLN A 207 21.34 2.57 15.18
C GLN A 207 22.17 2.99 13.95
N ALA A 208 21.58 2.91 12.75
CA ALA A 208 22.19 3.31 11.49
C ALA A 208 22.30 4.83 11.32
N GLY A 209 21.76 5.63 12.25
CA GLY A 209 21.83 7.08 12.20
C GLY A 209 20.96 7.71 11.10
N VAL A 210 19.95 6.99 10.61
CA VAL A 210 19.05 7.47 9.56
C VAL A 210 18.07 8.49 10.16
N PRO A 211 18.09 9.77 9.73
CA PRO A 211 17.20 10.79 10.26
C PRO A 211 15.74 10.56 9.86
N HIS A 212 14.82 11.28 10.48
CA HIS A 212 13.47 11.41 9.95
C HIS A 212 13.49 12.19 8.61
N PRO A 213 12.42 12.10 7.79
CA PRO A 213 12.34 12.87 6.54
C PRO A 213 12.47 14.38 6.71
N ASP A 214 12.12 14.92 7.89
CA ASP A 214 12.30 16.34 8.23
C ASP A 214 13.73 16.69 8.69
N GLY A 215 14.66 15.73 8.63
CA GLY A 215 16.05 15.85 9.08
C GLY A 215 16.23 15.73 10.59
N SER A 216 15.16 15.56 11.38
CA SER A 216 15.27 15.43 12.82
C SER A 216 15.92 14.10 13.22
N SER A 217 16.64 14.10 14.35
CA SER A 217 17.25 12.90 14.90
C SER A 217 16.18 11.89 15.30
N ARG A 218 16.24 10.68 14.74
CA ARG A 218 15.35 9.57 15.08
C ARG A 218 15.57 9.04 16.50
N CYS A 219 16.82 9.05 16.95
CA CYS A 219 17.16 8.61 18.30
C CYS A 219 16.85 9.69 19.32
N ALA A 220 16.26 9.29 20.46
CA ALA A 220 16.20 10.15 21.62
C ALA A 220 17.62 10.60 22.01
N THR A 221 17.85 11.93 22.04
CA THR A 221 19.11 12.47 22.55
C THR A 221 19.31 11.94 23.96
N LYS A 222 20.32 11.09 24.17
CA LYS A 222 20.72 10.66 25.51
C LYS A 222 21.05 11.94 26.27
N LYS A 223 20.15 12.40 27.17
CA LYS A 223 20.45 13.48 28.10
C LYS A 223 21.70 13.04 28.86
N LYS A 224 22.86 13.63 28.55
CA LYS A 224 24.08 13.42 29.32
C LYS A 224 23.75 13.79 30.77
N LYS A 225 23.63 12.79 31.65
CA LYS A 225 23.63 13.05 33.09
C LYS A 225 25.01 13.65 33.37
N ARG A 226 25.06 14.97 33.59
CA ARG A 226 26.25 15.63 34.15
C ARG A 226 26.50 14.94 35.48
N LYS A 227 27.64 14.25 35.59
CA LYS A 227 28.19 13.81 36.86
C LYS A 227 28.80 15.01 37.55
#